data_AF-A0A4P6F706-F1
#
_entry.id   AF-A0A4P6F706-F1
#
_cell.length_a   1.000
_cell.length_b   1.000
_cell.length_c   1.000
_cell.angle_alpha   90.00
_cell.angle_beta   90.00
_cell.angle_gamma   90.00
#
_symmetry.space_group_name_H-M   'P 1'
#
loop_
_entity.id
_entity.type
_entity.pdbx_description
1 polymer ?
#
loop_
_entity_poly.entity_id
_entity_poly.type
_entity_poly.pdbx_seq_one_letter_code
_entity_poly.pdbx_strand_id
1 'polypeptide(L)' 'MSVLADVLDAVRRGVPGDHVAAHLGVDPGLADLALDHWVRLGIVTPAGDLQLGCTGCSGLAGGARVERAPSCAGCPFSR' A
#
# COMPACT_ATOMS: atom_id res chain seq x y z
N MET A 1 -1.53 1.44 24.39
CA MET A 1 -1.78 1.21 22.95
C MET A 1 -2.98 2.05 22.58
N SER A 2 -2.86 2.98 21.63
CA SER A 2 -3.97 3.85 21.21
C SER A 2 -4.39 3.45 19.80
N VAL A 3 -5.70 3.45 19.54
CA VAL A 3 -6.26 3.09 18.22
C VAL A 3 -5.64 3.91 17.09
N LEU A 4 -5.34 5.19 17.33
CA LEU A 4 -4.63 6.05 16.38
C LEU A 4 -3.26 5.50 15.95
N ALA A 5 -2.46 5.02 16.90
CA ALA A 5 -1.15 4.45 16.60
C ALA A 5 -1.28 3.10 15.90
N ASP A 6 -2.24 2.27 16.32
CA ASP A 6 -2.49 0.95 15.74
C ASP A 6 -2.96 1.04 14.28
N VAL A 7 -3.84 2.02 13.97
CA VAL A 7 -4.28 2.34 12.61
C VAL A 7 -3.10 2.77 11.73
N LEU A 8 -2.25 3.68 12.22
CA LEU A 8 -1.09 4.15 11.46
C LEU A 8 -0.11 3.00 11.16
N ASP A 9 0.12 2.14 12.14
CA ASP A 9 1.03 1.01 12.01
C ASP A 9 0.48 -0.07 11.06
N ALA A 10 -0.83 -0.32 11.07
CA ALA A 10 -1.49 -1.20 10.10
C ALA A 10 -1.34 -0.71 8.66
N VAL A 11 -1.55 0.59 8.41
CA VAL A 11 -1.39 1.17 7.07
C VAL A 11 0.06 1.13 6.61
N ARG A 12 1.03 1.37 7.52
CA ARG A 12 2.47 1.26 7.21
C ARG A 12 2.88 -0.16 6.82
N ARG A 13 2.21 -1.18 7.37
CA ARG A 13 2.37 -2.58 6.96
C ARG A 13 1.70 -2.92 5.62
N GLY A 14 1.02 -1.96 5.00
CA GLY A 14 0.36 -2.13 3.72
C GLY A 14 -1.08 -2.63 3.81
N VAL A 15 -1.71 -2.59 4.99
CA VAL A 15 -3.14 -2.88 5.10
C VAL A 15 -3.93 -1.77 4.38
N PRO A 16 -4.78 -2.11 3.40
CA PRO A 16 -5.60 -1.11 2.71
C PRO A 16 -6.57 -0.43 3.69
N GLY A 17 -6.80 0.88 3.53
CA GLY A 17 -7.66 1.68 4.41
C GLY A 17 -9.02 1.02 4.69
N ASP A 18 -9.70 0.57 3.63
CA ASP A 18 -11.01 -0.11 3.70
C ASP A 18 -11.01 -1.40 4.54
N HIS A 19 -9.84 -2.00 4.76
CA HIS A 19 -9.68 -3.23 5.54
C HIS A 19 -9.12 -3.00 6.94
N VAL A 20 -8.68 -1.78 7.30
CA VAL A 20 -8.04 -1.49 8.59
C VAL A 20 -8.97 -1.78 9.76
N ALA A 21 -10.25 -1.40 9.66
CA ALA A 21 -11.23 -1.64 10.72
C ALA A 21 -11.40 -3.13 11.04
N ALA A 22 -11.56 -3.95 9.99
CA ALA A 22 -11.67 -5.40 10.11
C ALA A 22 -10.36 -6.04 10.61
N HIS A 23 -9.21 -5.53 10.17
CA HIS A 23 -7.89 -6.00 10.60
C HIS A 23 -7.63 -5.76 12.08
N LEU A 24 -8.08 -4.62 12.61
CA LEU A 24 -7.89 -4.24 14.01
C LEU A 24 -9.06 -4.64 14.93
N GLY A 25 -10.18 -5.12 14.36
CA GLY A 25 -11.38 -5.48 15.12
C GLY A 25 -12.05 -4.28 15.78
N VAL A 26 -11.99 -3.10 15.15
CA VAL A 26 -12.55 -1.84 15.66
C VAL A 26 -13.74 -1.38 14.82
N ASP A 27 -14.49 -0.41 15.35
CA ASP A 27 -15.56 0.25 14.63
C ASP A 27 -15.04 0.91 13.33
N PRO A 28 -15.72 0.74 12.18
CA PRO A 28 -15.31 1.35 10.91
C PRO A 28 -15.22 2.87 10.97
N GLY A 29 -16.19 3.55 11.59
CA GLY A 29 -16.19 5.02 11.69
C GLY A 29 -15.03 5.53 12.54
N LEU A 30 -14.62 4.77 13.56
CA LEU A 30 -13.43 5.09 14.35
C LEU A 30 -12.13 4.97 13.54
N ALA A 31 -12.01 3.92 12.72
CA ALA A 31 -10.87 3.74 11.83
C ALA A 31 -10.80 4.86 10.78
N ASP A 32 -11.94 5.24 10.21
CA ASP A 32 -12.03 6.32 9.22
C ASP A 32 -11.62 7.67 9.82
N LEU A 33 -12.10 8.00 11.02
CA LEU A 33 -11.70 9.23 11.72
C LEU A 33 -10.20 9.25 12.06
N ALA A 34 -9.65 8.11 12.46
CA ALA A 34 -8.22 7.98 12.72
C ALA A 34 -7.39 8.16 11.42
N LEU A 35 -7.85 7.58 10.30
CA LEU A 35 -7.21 7.77 9.00
C LEU A 35 -7.29 9.24 8.54
N ASP A 36 -8.46 9.87 8.62
CA ASP A 36 -8.64 11.28 8.26
C ASP A 36 -7.73 12.19 9.09
N HIS A 37 -7.56 11.90 10.38
CA HIS A 37 -6.62 12.63 11.23
C HIS A 37 -5.18 12.57 10.69
N TRP A 38 -4.69 11.38 10.31
CA TRP A 38 -3.33 11.22 9.77
C TRP A 38 -3.16 11.81 8.37
N VAL A 39 -4.20 11.80 7.55
CA VAL A 39 -4.21 12.47 6.24
C VAL A 39 -4.12 13.98 6.40
N ARG A 40 -4.89 14.57 7.32
CA ARG A 40 -4.83 16.01 7.63
C ARG A 40 -3.46 16.45 8.16
N LEU A 41 -2.77 15.56 8.88
CA LEU A 41 -1.40 15.80 9.33
C LEU A 41 -0.34 15.58 8.22
N GLY A 42 -0.74 15.10 7.04
CA GLY A 42 0.16 14.81 5.93
C GLY A 42 1.06 13.59 6.15
N ILE A 43 0.72 12.72 7.10
CA ILE A 43 1.51 11.51 7.41
C ILE A 43 1.11 10.34 6.53
N VAL A 44 -0.18 10.25 6.16
CA VAL A 44 -0.72 9.25 5.23
C VAL A 44 -1.22 9.97 4.00
N THR A 45 -0.89 9.47 2.82
CA THR A 45 -1.45 9.97 1.55
C THR A 45 -2.36 8.90 0.96
N PRO A 46 -3.63 9.23 0.65
CA PRO A 46 -4.53 8.32 -0.04
C PRO A 46 -3.96 7.93 -1.41
N ALA A 47 -4.10 6.65 -1.77
CA ALA A 47 -3.59 6.16 -3.04
C ALA A 47 -4.24 6.84 -4.26
N GLY A 48 -5.48 7.30 -4.15
CA GLY A 48 -6.16 8.06 -5.20
C GLY A 48 -5.56 9.45 -5.46
N ASP A 49 -4.93 10.05 -4.45
CA ASP A 49 -4.28 11.36 -4.55
C ASP A 49 -2.83 11.25 -5.03
N LEU A 50 -2.25 10.05 -4.95
CA LEU A 50 -0.99 9.70 -5.58
C LEU A 50 -1.22 9.53 -7.09
N GLN A 51 -1.51 10.63 -7.80
CA GLN A 51 -1.34 10.73 -9.26
C GLN A 51 0.14 10.71 -9.66
N LEU A 52 1.00 10.04 -8.87
CA LEU A 52 2.32 9.66 -9.32
C LEU A 52 2.09 8.53 -10.31
N GLY A 53 2.34 8.80 -11.59
CA GLY A 53 2.36 7.79 -12.63
C GLY A 53 3.29 6.64 -12.26
N CYS A 54 2.78 5.64 -11.55
CA CYS A 54 3.42 4.36 -11.35
C CYS A 54 3.29 3.54 -12.64
N THR A 55 3.80 4.07 -13.76
CA THR A 55 4.04 3.32 -15.00
C THR A 55 5.14 2.26 -14.83
N GLY A 56 5.70 2.10 -13.62
CA GLY A 56 6.76 1.15 -13.31
C GLY A 56 6.33 -0.10 -12.54
N CYS A 57 5.09 -0.21 -12.05
CA CYS A 57 4.64 -1.38 -11.26
C CYS A 57 3.72 -2.34 -12.02
N SER A 58 3.60 -2.22 -13.35
CA SER A 58 2.88 -3.15 -14.24
C SER A 58 3.53 -4.54 -14.37
N GLY A 59 4.49 -4.90 -13.51
CA GLY A 59 5.33 -6.08 -13.68
C GLY A 59 4.96 -7.32 -12.86
N LEU A 60 3.94 -7.28 -11.99
CA LEU A 60 3.67 -8.40 -11.07
C LEU A 60 2.23 -8.95 -11.09
N ALA A 61 1.36 -8.42 -11.94
CA ALA A 61 0.02 -8.99 -12.13
C ALA A 61 -0.30 -9.15 -13.61
N GLY A 62 -0.24 -10.38 -14.11
CA GLY A 62 -0.81 -10.75 -15.41
C GLY A 62 0.18 -11.47 -16.31
N GLY A 63 -0.08 -12.75 -16.55
CA GLY A 63 0.68 -13.57 -17.49
C GLY A 63 0.68 -12.96 -18.89
N ALA A 64 1.85 -12.53 -19.33
CA ALA A 64 2.19 -12.43 -20.74
C ALA A 64 3.61 -12.99 -20.86
N ARG A 65 3.85 -13.83 -21.88
CA ARG A 65 5.19 -14.30 -22.23
C ARG A 65 6.06 -13.06 -22.54
N VAL A 66 6.78 -12.57 -21.54
CA VAL A 66 7.77 -11.51 -21.73
C VAL A 66 8.99 -12.18 -22.33
N GLU A 67 9.19 -11.94 -23.63
CA GLU A 67 10.48 -12.13 -24.28
C GLU A 67 11.56 -11.53 -23.38
N ARG A 68 12.49 -12.37 -22.96
CA ARG A 68 13.52 -12.06 -21.96
C ARG A 68 14.31 -10.85 -22.46
N ALA A 69 14.11 -9.68 -21.85
CA ALA A 69 14.90 -8.50 -22.16
C ALA A 69 16.40 -8.86 -21.99
N PRO A 70 17.27 -8.55 -22.98
CA PRO A 70 18.66 -9.00 -22.99
C PRO A 70 19.49 -8.48 -21.79
N SER A 71 18.99 -7.46 -21.09
CA SER A 71 19.59 -6.93 -19.85
C SER A 71 19.45 -7.85 -18.63
N CYS A 72 18.48 -8.78 -18.62
CA CYS A 72 18.27 -9.70 -17.50
C CYS A 72 19.06 -11.01 -17.63
N ALA A 73 19.77 -11.24 -18.75
CA ALA A 73 20.53 -12.47 -18.99
C ALA A 73 21.82 -12.59 -18.15
N GLY A 74 22.23 -11.55 -17.42
CA GLY A 74 23.48 -11.50 -16.66
C GLY A 74 23.35 -11.34 -15.13
N CYS A 75 22.14 -11.33 -14.56
CA CYS A 75 21.96 -11.13 -13.12
C CYS A 75 22.09 -12.46 -12.34
N PRO A 76 23.08 -12.60 -11.43
CA PRO A 76 23.31 -13.85 -10.67
C PRO A 76 22.22 -14.17 -9.63
N PHE A 77 21.31 -13.23 -9.38
CA PHE A 77 20.19 -13.38 -8.44
C PHE A 77 18.86 -13.80 -9.10
N SER A 78 18.88 -14.19 -10.38
CA SER A 78 17.68 -14.62 -11.12
C SER A 78 17.53 -16.15 -11.25
N ARG A 79 18.18 -16.92 -10.37
CA ARG A 79 17.93 -18.36 -10.21
C ARG A 79 16.84 -18.60 -9.19
#